data_AF-A0A2N6C6Y6-F1
#
_entry.id   AF-A0A2N6C6Y6-F1
#
_cell.length_a   1.000
_cell.length_b   1.000
_cell.length_c   1.000
_cell.angle_alpha   90.00
_cell.angle_beta   90.00
_cell.angle_gamma   90.00
#
_symmetry.space_group_name_H-M   'P 1'
#
loop_
_entity.id
_entity.type
_entity.pdbx_description
1 polymer ?
#
loop_
_entity_poly.entity_id
_entity_poly.type
_entity_poly.pdbx_seq_one_letter_code
_entity_poly.pdbx_strand_id
1 'polypeptide(L)'
;MKGSRKVMVAVAALGLVSAAGVAKADVIERWDMSLTSPAQSQQEVAIETGIPYDGFDIFNWVEPGSLVDPNTGTVATDGFMPSGWVKYLVGTTNIFTDLSMTSQNGAMTWKERDTQGPGLSVVTGDDVTGQNCIMSAGWMPESPWGTDIKQCSDPWQSSKRFKMVSYVLDGPVDLTFDVSATGSSDVYRILQKYGNHTGSRVTGFTQELGFMVNGQFVKASPGDGIAYCAKSGAVYDDVAPTPSTVMNQGELDALMAHGLFGAIDKHHTSTGYFNPYVRANFGLLAGETSITTTGLSQVHRDLFGEWLPGDQMKGGFFYDDDGNPYTDNMLTASCDGAFDEEAAMAGAPNAGCDGQWVTYREDYQLHDYDGDGIASEIAPSVGTDVRAPIPVDDATIAAWMADSLWVPGNIDDLANVNINAYISVAGAQNWPTADGNGNASFTIRMTPTFDASVAQAEPGLDDPAAFVVSMDAPTVVVP
;
A
#
# COMPACT_ATOMS: atom_id res chain seq x y z
N MET A 1 -91.58 18.09 -10.75
CA MET A 1 -91.73 17.72 -9.33
C MET A 1 -90.44 17.04 -8.87
N LYS A 2 -89.84 17.56 -7.78
CA LYS A 2 -88.94 16.90 -6.78
C LYS A 2 -87.89 15.90 -7.32
N GLY A 3 -86.57 16.03 -7.13
CA GLY A 3 -85.80 16.76 -6.12
C GLY A 3 -84.84 15.79 -5.39
N SER A 4 -83.59 16.24 -5.17
CA SER A 4 -82.60 15.72 -4.20
C SER A 4 -81.88 14.40 -4.58
N ARG A 5 -80.62 14.12 -4.21
CA ARG A 5 -79.63 14.79 -3.35
C ARG A 5 -78.25 14.13 -3.64
N LYS A 6 -77.17 14.92 -3.59
CA LYS A 6 -75.78 14.43 -3.53
C LYS A 6 -75.54 13.74 -2.18
N VAL A 7 -74.78 12.64 -2.19
CA VAL A 7 -74.04 12.15 -1.02
C VAL A 7 -72.60 11.88 -1.48
N MET A 8 -71.68 12.73 -1.02
CA MET A 8 -70.25 12.42 -0.98
C MET A 8 -70.03 11.39 0.12
N VAL A 9 -69.39 10.27 -0.20
CA VAL A 9 -68.82 9.36 0.79
C VAL A 9 -67.32 9.59 0.80
N ALA A 10 -66.84 10.19 1.88
CA ALA A 10 -65.43 10.25 2.21
C ALA A 10 -65.02 8.87 2.74
N VAL A 11 -64.08 8.21 2.06
CA VAL A 11 -63.42 7.00 2.58
C VAL A 11 -62.12 7.46 3.25
N ALA A 12 -62.13 7.46 4.57
CA ALA A 12 -60.91 7.56 5.37
C ALA A 12 -60.22 6.19 5.37
N ALA A 13 -59.26 6.00 4.47
CA ALA A 13 -58.28 4.92 4.58
C ALA A 13 -57.13 5.42 5.46
N LEU A 14 -57.21 5.17 6.78
CA LEU A 14 -56.03 5.18 7.63
C LEU A 14 -55.19 3.96 7.22
N GLY A 15 -54.23 4.18 6.32
CA GLY A 15 -53.17 3.23 6.07
C GLY A 15 -52.24 3.20 7.29
N LEU A 16 -52.20 2.07 7.98
CA LEU A 16 -51.05 1.68 8.78
C LEU A 16 -49.86 1.53 7.81
N VAL A 17 -49.05 2.58 7.68
CA VAL A 17 -47.68 2.44 7.20
C VAL A 17 -46.92 1.81 8.36
N SER A 18 -46.86 0.49 8.38
CA SER A 18 -45.84 -0.22 9.14
C SER A 18 -44.49 0.25 8.60
N ALA A 19 -43.79 1.06 9.38
CA ALA A 19 -42.37 1.28 9.20
C ALA A 19 -41.65 -0.04 9.47
N ALA A 20 -41.64 -0.93 8.48
CA ALA A 20 -40.62 -1.94 8.40
C ALA A 20 -39.32 -1.18 8.21
N GLY A 21 -38.60 -0.96 9.31
CA GLY A 21 -37.23 -0.49 9.25
C GLY A 21 -36.50 -1.46 8.34
N VAL A 22 -36.06 -0.99 7.19
CA VAL A 22 -35.13 -1.74 6.35
C VAL A 22 -33.91 -1.96 7.25
N ALA A 23 -33.64 -3.19 7.63
CA ALA A 23 -32.42 -3.52 8.35
C ALA A 23 -31.27 -3.01 7.47
N LYS A 24 -30.46 -2.10 8.00
CA LYS A 24 -29.26 -1.64 7.30
C LYS A 24 -28.21 -2.76 7.37
N ALA A 25 -27.22 -2.72 6.50
CA ALA A 25 -26.09 -3.63 6.57
C ALA A 25 -25.12 -3.18 7.66
N ASP A 26 -24.40 -4.12 8.27
CA ASP A 26 -23.32 -3.78 9.18
C ASP A 26 -22.29 -2.93 8.43
N VAL A 27 -22.01 -1.75 8.98
CA VAL A 27 -21.15 -0.75 8.33
C VAL A 27 -19.88 -0.58 9.12
N ILE A 28 -18.73 -0.72 8.47
CA ILE A 28 -17.47 -0.25 9.02
C ILE A 28 -17.51 1.27 9.04
N GLU A 29 -17.47 1.86 10.23
CA GLU A 29 -17.58 3.30 10.41
C GLU A 29 -16.21 3.98 10.26
N ARG A 30 -15.18 3.40 10.88
CA ARG A 30 -13.82 3.96 10.90
C ARG A 30 -12.79 2.95 11.40
N TRP A 31 -11.52 3.30 11.22
CA TRP A 31 -10.40 2.67 11.90
C TRP A 31 -10.24 3.24 13.32
N ASP A 32 -10.10 2.36 14.31
CA ASP A 32 -9.76 2.73 15.69
C ASP A 32 -8.27 3.06 15.80
N MET A 33 -8.01 4.32 16.12
CA MET A 33 -6.67 4.89 16.25
C MET A 33 -6.18 4.96 17.70
N SER A 34 -6.89 4.34 18.66
CA SER A 34 -6.54 4.39 20.09
C SER A 34 -5.16 3.84 20.43
N LEU A 35 -4.64 2.92 19.62
CA LEU A 35 -3.31 2.32 19.71
C LEU A 35 -2.30 2.95 18.74
N THR A 36 -2.54 4.19 18.31
CA THR A 36 -1.68 4.84 17.32
C THR A 36 -1.11 6.15 17.82
N SER A 37 0.08 6.50 17.33
CA SER A 37 0.61 7.87 17.40
C SER A 37 1.18 8.23 16.05
N PRO A 38 0.91 9.44 15.54
CA PRO A 38 1.77 10.03 14.53
C PRO A 38 3.22 9.98 15.05
N ALA A 39 4.16 9.52 14.24
CA ALA A 39 5.56 9.79 14.50
C ALA A 39 5.75 11.32 14.46
N GLN A 40 6.52 11.89 15.39
CA GLN A 40 6.78 13.33 15.35
C GLN A 40 7.38 13.70 13.99
N SER A 41 6.77 14.68 13.33
CA SER A 41 7.30 15.29 12.12
C SER A 41 8.69 15.85 12.41
N GLN A 42 9.72 15.27 11.81
CA GLN A 42 10.79 16.12 11.29
C GLN A 42 10.31 16.54 9.90
N GLN A 43 10.11 17.81 9.55
CA GLN A 43 10.70 19.02 10.10
C GLN A 43 9.63 20.09 10.30
N GLU A 44 9.67 20.76 11.45
CA GLU A 44 9.56 22.22 11.43
C GLU A 44 10.58 22.70 10.38
N VAL A 45 10.14 23.02 9.16
CA VAL A 45 10.87 24.04 8.41
C VAL A 45 10.68 25.28 9.25
N ALA A 46 11.63 25.52 10.16
CA ALA A 46 11.68 26.77 10.89
C ALA A 46 11.65 27.86 9.82
N ILE A 47 10.53 28.58 9.73
CA ILE A 47 10.49 29.89 9.09
C ILE A 47 11.23 30.82 10.07
N GLU A 48 12.52 30.56 10.29
CA GLU A 48 13.43 31.50 10.94
C GLU A 48 13.86 32.50 9.88
N THR A 49 13.11 33.59 9.81
CA THR A 49 13.63 34.95 9.66
C THR A 49 14.89 35.12 8.78
N GLY A 50 14.72 35.20 7.46
CA GLY A 50 15.51 36.14 6.65
C GLY A 50 16.92 35.73 6.19
N ILE A 51 17.11 34.51 5.67
CA ILE A 51 18.21 34.17 4.76
C ILE A 51 17.64 33.51 3.50
N PRO A 52 18.15 33.83 2.29
CA PRO A 52 17.55 33.37 1.04
C PRO A 52 17.81 31.87 0.89
N TYR A 53 16.73 31.10 0.89
CA TYR A 53 16.73 29.77 0.30
C TYR A 53 16.92 29.99 -1.20
N ASP A 54 18.13 29.78 -1.68
CA ASP A 54 18.42 29.60 -3.10
C ASP A 54 17.70 28.30 -3.50
N GLY A 55 16.65 28.43 -4.32
CA GLY A 55 15.82 27.32 -4.78
C GLY A 55 14.43 27.27 -4.13
N PHE A 56 13.51 28.12 -4.59
CA PHE A 56 12.09 27.82 -4.46
C PHE A 56 11.83 26.48 -5.13
N ASP A 57 11.57 25.42 -4.35
CA ASP A 57 11.09 24.16 -4.91
C ASP A 57 9.63 24.33 -5.31
N ILE A 58 9.44 24.71 -6.58
CA ILE A 58 8.13 24.91 -7.19
C ILE A 58 7.24 23.66 -7.11
N PHE A 59 7.83 22.47 -6.96
CA PHE A 59 7.07 21.22 -6.92
C PHE A 59 6.48 20.93 -5.53
N ASN A 60 7.15 21.41 -4.47
CA ASN A 60 6.72 21.25 -3.06
C ASN A 60 5.84 22.39 -2.56
N TRP A 61 5.89 23.56 -3.20
CA TRP A 61 5.09 24.70 -2.78
C TRP A 61 3.59 24.45 -3.00
N VAL A 62 2.81 24.72 -1.94
CA VAL A 62 1.35 24.68 -1.98
C VAL A 62 0.82 26.08 -1.70
N GLU A 63 0.03 26.61 -2.64
CA GLU A 63 -0.59 27.92 -2.50
C GLU A 63 -1.62 27.89 -1.36
N PRO A 64 -1.62 28.86 -0.43
CA PRO A 64 -2.59 28.92 0.65
C PRO A 64 -4.03 28.86 0.14
N GLY A 65 -4.85 27.98 0.71
CA GLY A 65 -6.24 27.80 0.32
C GLY A 65 -6.47 27.06 -1.01
N SER A 66 -5.42 26.59 -1.69
CA SER A 66 -5.54 25.80 -2.93
C SER A 66 -6.09 24.39 -2.72
N LEU A 67 -5.96 23.86 -1.49
CA LEU A 67 -6.45 22.55 -1.08
C LEU A 67 -7.23 22.65 0.23
N VAL A 68 -8.22 21.78 0.39
CA VAL A 68 -9.03 21.66 1.59
C VAL A 68 -9.10 20.19 1.97
N ASP A 69 -8.71 19.85 3.20
CA ASP A 69 -8.90 18.52 3.76
C ASP A 69 -10.40 18.22 3.77
N PRO A 70 -10.86 17.19 3.05
CA PRO A 70 -12.28 16.93 2.92
C PRO A 70 -12.89 16.30 4.19
N ASN A 71 -12.08 15.81 5.12
CA ASN A 71 -12.52 15.26 6.41
C ASN A 71 -12.54 16.33 7.50
N THR A 72 -11.51 17.17 7.58
CA THR A 72 -11.36 18.16 8.67
C THR A 72 -11.81 19.57 8.29
N GLY A 73 -11.89 19.88 6.99
CA GLY A 73 -12.13 21.23 6.47
C GLY A 73 -10.93 22.17 6.62
N THR A 74 -9.79 21.67 7.10
CA THR A 74 -8.54 22.43 7.18
C THR A 74 -8.10 22.81 5.77
N VAL A 75 -7.54 24.00 5.61
CA VAL A 75 -7.04 24.46 4.31
C VAL A 75 -5.52 24.43 4.29
N ALA A 76 -4.93 24.25 3.11
CA ALA A 76 -3.50 24.41 2.93
C ALA A 76 -3.05 25.81 3.38
N THR A 77 -1.89 25.87 4.03
CA THR A 77 -1.25 27.11 4.50
C THR A 77 0.12 27.25 3.83
N ASP A 78 0.78 28.41 3.96
CA ASP A 78 2.02 28.80 3.25
C ASP A 78 3.07 27.67 3.08
N GLY A 79 2.96 26.88 2.00
CA GLY A 79 3.86 25.76 1.69
C GLY A 79 3.54 24.41 2.37
N PHE A 80 2.43 24.31 3.10
CA PHE A 80 2.00 23.10 3.81
C PHE A 80 0.66 22.58 3.29
N MET A 81 0.54 21.25 3.25
CA MET A 81 -0.70 20.56 2.96
C MET A 81 -1.72 20.78 4.09
N PRO A 82 -3.02 20.57 3.87
CA PRO A 82 -4.04 20.68 4.93
C PRO A 82 -3.78 19.83 6.18
N SER A 83 -3.01 18.75 6.05
CA SER A 83 -2.59 17.89 7.15
C SER A 83 -1.50 18.53 8.04
N GLY A 84 -0.92 19.65 7.61
CA GLY A 84 0.23 20.30 8.26
C GLY A 84 1.59 19.77 7.80
N TRP A 85 1.63 18.80 6.89
CA TRP A 85 2.88 18.24 6.36
C TRP A 85 3.32 18.95 5.08
N VAL A 86 4.64 18.96 4.82
CA VAL A 86 5.16 19.40 3.52
C VAL A 86 4.84 18.33 2.48
N LYS A 87 4.46 18.78 1.28
CA LYS A 87 4.19 17.89 0.14
C LYS A 87 5.42 17.02 -0.16
N TYR A 88 5.17 15.76 -0.52
CA TYR A 88 6.09 14.67 -0.80
C TYR A 88 6.92 14.14 0.37
N LEU A 89 6.78 14.67 1.59
CA LEU A 89 7.37 14.03 2.77
C LEU A 89 6.68 12.71 3.10
N VAL A 90 7.45 11.77 3.63
CA VAL A 90 6.92 10.51 4.15
C VAL A 90 6.40 10.73 5.56
N GLY A 91 5.12 10.48 5.77
CA GLY A 91 4.49 10.48 7.09
C GLY A 91 4.38 9.05 7.64
N THR A 92 4.39 8.94 8.96
CA THR A 92 4.27 7.66 9.68
C THR A 92 3.31 7.77 10.85
N THR A 93 2.44 6.77 11.02
CA THR A 93 1.56 6.57 12.18
C THR A 93 1.93 5.22 12.79
N ASN A 94 2.65 5.28 13.91
CA ASN A 94 3.09 4.12 14.68
C ASN A 94 1.90 3.34 15.24
N ILE A 95 1.96 2.01 15.20
CA ILE A 95 0.91 1.11 15.70
C ILE A 95 1.47 0.32 16.88
N PHE A 96 0.98 0.63 18.07
CA PHE A 96 1.46 0.06 19.33
C PHE A 96 0.76 -1.25 19.67
N THR A 97 1.43 -2.10 20.43
CA THR A 97 0.92 -3.41 20.85
C THR A 97 -0.16 -3.32 21.93
N ASP A 98 -0.18 -2.22 22.70
CA ASP A 98 -1.14 -1.97 23.77
C ASP A 98 -1.25 -0.47 24.13
N LEU A 99 -2.18 -0.16 25.02
CA LEU A 99 -2.50 1.21 25.47
C LEU A 99 -1.37 1.86 26.30
N SER A 100 -0.32 1.14 26.67
CA SER A 100 0.87 1.75 27.29
C SER A 100 1.71 2.51 26.26
N MET A 101 1.55 2.21 24.97
CA MET A 101 2.26 2.81 23.85
C MET A 101 3.79 2.79 24.02
N THR A 102 4.31 1.68 24.58
CA THR A 102 5.75 1.50 24.84
C THR A 102 6.45 0.58 23.84
N SER A 103 5.69 -0.29 23.16
CA SER A 103 6.19 -1.24 22.17
C SER A 103 5.32 -1.19 20.92
N GLN A 104 5.94 -1.34 19.75
CA GLN A 104 5.29 -1.31 18.45
C GLN A 104 5.82 -2.44 17.56
N ASN A 105 4.95 -3.01 16.73
CA ASN A 105 5.33 -4.05 15.77
C ASN A 105 5.29 -3.54 14.33
N GLY A 106 4.81 -2.32 14.08
CA GLY A 106 4.67 -1.77 12.74
C GLY A 106 4.10 -0.36 12.74
N ALA A 107 3.81 0.13 11.53
CA ALA A 107 3.23 1.45 11.32
C ALA A 107 2.40 1.52 10.04
N MET A 108 1.55 2.52 9.95
CA MET A 108 1.02 3.04 8.69
C MET A 108 2.00 4.09 8.16
N THR A 109 2.32 4.03 6.87
CA THR A 109 3.19 5.00 6.19
C THR A 109 2.46 5.57 4.98
N TRP A 110 2.76 6.81 4.62
CA TRP A 110 2.23 7.45 3.41
C TRP A 110 3.24 8.48 2.90
N LYS A 111 3.15 8.82 1.61
CA LYS A 111 3.83 10.00 1.07
C LYS A 111 2.79 11.12 1.00
N GLU A 112 3.07 12.27 1.61
CA GLU A 112 2.12 13.38 1.66
C GLU A 112 1.91 13.94 0.24
N ARG A 113 0.83 13.53 -0.40
CA ARG A 113 0.43 13.96 -1.74
C ARG A 113 -1.07 13.80 -1.78
N ASP A 114 -1.61 13.13 -2.78
CA ASP A 114 -3.02 12.71 -2.78
C ASP A 114 -3.35 11.68 -1.68
N THR A 115 -2.36 11.24 -0.90
CA THR A 115 -2.54 10.56 0.38
C THR A 115 -2.15 11.44 1.56
N GLN A 116 -2.89 11.33 2.65
CA GLN A 116 -2.70 12.12 3.86
C GLN A 116 -2.65 11.25 5.12
N GLY A 117 -2.09 11.82 6.19
CA GLY A 117 -2.22 11.28 7.54
C GLY A 117 -3.69 11.10 7.94
N PRO A 118 -4.07 9.96 8.54
CA PRO A 118 -3.22 8.94 9.15
C PRO A 118 -2.80 7.79 8.20
N GLY A 119 -3.00 7.92 6.89
CA GLY A 119 -2.60 6.96 5.86
C GLY A 119 -3.66 5.90 5.52
N LEU A 120 -4.73 5.80 6.29
CA LEU A 120 -5.83 4.84 6.09
C LEU A 120 -7.20 5.51 6.31
N SER A 121 -8.17 5.13 5.47
CA SER A 121 -9.57 5.54 5.53
C SER A 121 -10.50 4.35 5.23
N VAL A 122 -11.78 4.53 5.52
CA VAL A 122 -12.85 3.62 5.14
C VAL A 122 -13.85 4.40 4.29
N VAL A 123 -14.16 3.86 3.12
CA VAL A 123 -15.22 4.37 2.24
C VAL A 123 -16.38 3.39 2.31
N THR A 124 -17.54 3.90 2.71
CA THR A 124 -18.81 3.17 2.67
C THR A 124 -19.74 3.89 1.71
N GLY A 125 -20.19 3.17 0.67
CA GLY A 125 -21.05 3.72 -0.38
C GLY A 125 -20.34 4.71 -1.29
N ASP A 126 -19.29 4.24 -1.97
CA ASP A 126 -18.61 4.95 -3.07
C ASP A 126 -19.61 5.69 -3.97
N ASP A 127 -19.36 6.96 -4.23
CA ASP A 127 -20.34 7.86 -4.86
C ASP A 127 -20.67 7.52 -6.32
N VAL A 128 -19.81 6.78 -7.01
CA VAL A 128 -20.01 6.32 -8.39
C VAL A 128 -20.59 4.91 -8.44
N THR A 129 -20.04 4.00 -7.64
CA THR A 129 -20.28 2.55 -7.76
C THR A 129 -21.09 1.96 -6.62
N GLY A 130 -21.27 2.69 -5.52
CA GLY A 130 -21.90 2.22 -4.28
C GLY A 130 -21.10 1.16 -3.53
N GLN A 131 -19.86 0.89 -3.93
CA GLN A 131 -18.99 -0.11 -3.31
C GLN A 131 -18.41 0.39 -1.98
N ASN A 132 -17.94 -0.53 -1.15
CA ASN A 132 -17.20 -0.20 0.06
C ASN A 132 -15.76 -0.67 -0.02
N CYS A 133 -14.86 0.07 0.62
CA CYS A 133 -13.47 -0.31 0.70
C CYS A 133 -12.74 0.26 1.92
N ILE A 134 -11.70 -0.46 2.33
CA ILE A 134 -10.67 0.00 3.26
C ILE A 134 -9.46 0.38 2.39
N MET A 135 -9.09 1.65 2.43
CA MET A 135 -8.17 2.25 1.47
C MET A 135 -7.33 3.36 2.10
N SER A 136 -6.47 4.03 1.33
CA SER A 136 -5.71 5.17 1.85
C SER A 136 -6.58 6.39 2.13
N ALA A 137 -6.21 7.17 3.15
CA ALA A 137 -6.79 8.48 3.39
C ALA A 137 -6.22 9.52 2.40
N GLY A 138 -7.04 10.49 2.00
CA GLY A 138 -6.63 11.63 1.17
C GLY A 138 -7.73 12.04 0.19
N TRP A 139 -7.33 12.73 -0.88
CA TRP A 139 -8.24 13.22 -1.93
C TRP A 139 -8.06 12.47 -3.24
N MET A 140 -9.05 12.64 -4.13
CA MET A 140 -8.93 12.22 -5.52
C MET A 140 -7.91 13.14 -6.25
N PRO A 141 -6.81 12.62 -6.83
CA PRO A 141 -5.77 13.44 -7.46
C PRO A 141 -6.28 14.33 -8.60
N GLU A 142 -7.35 13.91 -9.28
CA GLU A 142 -7.97 14.65 -10.38
C GLU A 142 -9.02 15.67 -9.91
N SER A 143 -9.24 15.82 -8.60
CA SER A 143 -10.17 16.81 -8.07
C SER A 143 -9.67 18.23 -8.39
N PRO A 144 -10.44 19.08 -9.10
CA PRO A 144 -9.99 20.40 -9.54
C PRO A 144 -9.54 21.34 -8.42
N TRP A 145 -9.95 21.06 -7.17
CA TRP A 145 -9.64 21.85 -5.98
C TRP A 145 -9.11 20.98 -4.82
N GLY A 146 -8.83 19.69 -5.07
CA GLY A 146 -8.43 18.75 -4.01
C GLY A 146 -9.48 18.56 -2.91
N THR A 147 -10.75 18.82 -3.19
CA THR A 147 -11.85 18.82 -2.20
C THR A 147 -12.61 17.50 -2.13
N ASP A 148 -12.41 16.62 -3.10
CA ASP A 148 -13.17 15.37 -3.18
C ASP A 148 -12.44 14.27 -2.41
N ILE A 149 -13.16 13.61 -1.49
CA ILE A 149 -12.65 12.45 -0.75
C ILE A 149 -12.31 11.36 -1.76
N LYS A 150 -11.13 10.74 -1.59
CA LYS A 150 -10.71 9.60 -2.39
C LYS A 150 -11.75 8.47 -2.34
N GLN A 151 -12.13 7.93 -3.50
CA GLN A 151 -13.18 6.91 -3.64
C GLN A 151 -12.62 5.56 -4.07
N CYS A 152 -13.36 4.47 -3.80
CA CYS A 152 -12.97 3.11 -4.22
C CYS A 152 -12.77 3.02 -5.75
N SER A 153 -13.58 3.76 -6.49
CA SER A 153 -13.68 3.77 -7.94
C SER A 153 -12.73 4.74 -8.66
N ASP A 154 -11.92 5.51 -7.92
CA ASP A 154 -11.01 6.50 -8.54
C ASP A 154 -10.09 5.87 -9.60
N PRO A 155 -9.55 6.64 -10.55
CA PRO A 155 -8.70 6.12 -11.62
C PRO A 155 -7.46 5.35 -11.15
N TRP A 156 -6.80 4.69 -12.10
CA TRP A 156 -5.48 4.09 -11.87
C TRP A 156 -4.47 5.14 -11.36
N GLN A 157 -3.46 4.73 -10.59
CA GLN A 157 -2.44 5.62 -10.00
C GLN A 157 -2.95 6.73 -9.04
N SER A 158 -4.16 6.59 -8.50
CA SER A 158 -4.73 7.48 -7.46
C SER A 158 -4.30 7.14 -6.02
N SER A 159 -3.16 6.46 -5.84
CA SER A 159 -2.60 6.10 -4.52
C SER A 159 -3.57 5.44 -3.53
N LYS A 160 -4.60 4.71 -3.99
CA LYS A 160 -5.67 4.14 -3.14
C LYS A 160 -5.25 3.10 -2.12
N ARG A 161 -4.03 2.58 -2.21
CA ARG A 161 -3.58 1.52 -1.30
C ARG A 161 -3.01 2.16 -0.04
N PHE A 162 -3.59 1.86 1.12
CA PHE A 162 -2.94 2.22 2.38
C PHE A 162 -1.67 1.39 2.53
N LYS A 163 -0.57 1.98 3.02
CA LYS A 163 0.72 1.28 3.14
C LYS A 163 1.02 0.99 4.60
N MET A 164 1.02 -0.29 4.96
CA MET A 164 1.40 -0.77 6.27
C MET A 164 2.78 -1.44 6.22
N VAL A 165 3.57 -1.28 7.28
CA VAL A 165 4.88 -1.92 7.42
C VAL A 165 4.97 -2.67 8.74
N SER A 166 5.74 -3.76 8.78
CA SER A 166 6.07 -4.46 10.01
C SER A 166 7.54 -4.30 10.35
N TYR A 167 7.83 -4.04 11.63
CA TYR A 167 9.18 -3.85 12.18
C TYR A 167 9.72 -5.07 12.93
N VAL A 168 8.86 -6.03 13.25
CA VAL A 168 9.23 -7.20 14.07
C VAL A 168 8.82 -8.47 13.32
N LEU A 169 9.77 -9.36 13.04
CA LEU A 169 9.48 -10.69 12.51
C LEU A 169 8.61 -11.47 13.51
N ASP A 170 7.56 -12.13 13.03
CA ASP A 170 6.53 -12.79 13.84
C ASP A 170 5.77 -11.87 14.82
N GLY A 171 6.00 -10.56 14.75
CA GLY A 171 5.31 -9.54 15.52
C GLY A 171 4.04 -9.08 14.81
N PRO A 172 2.83 -9.33 15.37
CA PRO A 172 1.59 -8.95 14.71
C PRO A 172 1.36 -7.44 14.74
N VAL A 173 0.83 -6.90 13.64
CA VAL A 173 0.29 -5.55 13.52
C VAL A 173 -1.23 -5.66 13.44
N ASP A 174 -1.93 -5.05 14.40
CA ASP A 174 -3.37 -5.18 14.56
C ASP A 174 -4.08 -3.87 14.15
N LEU A 175 -4.95 -3.95 13.14
CA LEU A 175 -5.81 -2.86 12.69
C LEU A 175 -7.25 -3.12 13.16
N THR A 176 -7.75 -2.34 14.12
CA THR A 176 -9.10 -2.53 14.68
C THR A 176 -10.08 -1.54 14.06
N PHE A 177 -11.27 -2.00 13.70
CA PHE A 177 -12.28 -1.20 13.02
C PHE A 177 -13.58 -1.18 13.81
N ASP A 178 -14.15 0.01 13.96
CA ASP A 178 -15.47 0.22 14.58
C ASP A 178 -16.56 -0.12 13.55
N VAL A 179 -17.59 -0.84 14.01
CA VAL A 179 -18.71 -1.32 13.19
C VAL A 179 -20.05 -0.95 13.80
N SER A 180 -20.92 -0.38 12.97
CA SER A 180 -22.34 -0.18 13.27
C SER A 180 -23.09 -1.48 13.04
N ALA A 181 -23.52 -2.13 14.12
CA ALA A 181 -24.22 -3.42 14.10
C ALA A 181 -25.72 -3.24 13.80
N THR A 182 -26.07 -3.25 12.52
CA THR A 182 -27.44 -3.04 12.03
C THR A 182 -28.09 -4.28 11.38
N GLY A 183 -27.32 -5.35 11.21
CA GLY A 183 -27.77 -6.74 11.13
C GLY A 183 -27.75 -7.41 9.75
N SER A 184 -27.52 -6.67 8.66
CA SER A 184 -27.36 -7.26 7.32
C SER A 184 -25.89 -7.35 6.90
N SER A 185 -25.57 -8.13 5.86
CA SER A 185 -24.19 -8.27 5.39
C SER A 185 -23.81 -7.17 4.41
N ASP A 186 -22.56 -6.71 4.48
CA ASP A 186 -21.93 -5.89 3.44
C ASP A 186 -20.52 -6.39 3.08
N VAL A 187 -20.02 -5.99 1.92
CA VAL A 187 -18.70 -6.40 1.40
C VAL A 187 -17.79 -5.19 1.26
N TYR A 188 -16.58 -5.31 1.80
CA TYR A 188 -15.52 -4.31 1.73
C TYR A 188 -14.33 -4.85 0.95
N ARG A 189 -13.85 -4.08 -0.03
CA ARG A 189 -12.56 -4.32 -0.67
C ARG A 189 -11.43 -3.81 0.20
N ILE A 190 -10.38 -4.61 0.40
CA ILE A 190 -9.14 -4.17 1.05
C ILE A 190 -8.14 -3.79 -0.04
N LEU A 191 -7.74 -2.52 -0.06
CA LEU A 191 -6.71 -1.97 -0.94
C LEU A 191 -5.47 -1.66 -0.11
N GLN A 192 -4.53 -2.61 -0.07
CA GLN A 192 -3.38 -2.54 0.82
C GLN A 192 -2.06 -2.63 0.05
N LYS A 193 -1.04 -1.93 0.54
CA LYS A 193 0.38 -2.20 0.28
C LYS A 193 1.01 -2.63 1.61
N TYR A 194 1.83 -3.67 1.57
CA TYR A 194 2.53 -4.20 2.74
C TYR A 194 4.04 -4.15 2.49
N GLY A 195 4.77 -3.58 3.43
CA GLY A 195 6.23 -3.44 3.37
C GLY A 195 6.94 -4.27 4.43
N ASN A 196 8.01 -4.96 4.04
CA ASN A 196 8.90 -5.64 4.98
C ASN A 196 9.94 -4.64 5.53
N HIS A 197 9.79 -4.25 6.80
CA HIS A 197 10.76 -3.41 7.52
C HIS A 197 11.27 -4.11 8.78
N THR A 198 11.24 -5.45 8.78
CA THR A 198 11.62 -6.26 9.96
C THR A 198 13.12 -6.31 10.21
N GLY A 199 13.94 -5.74 9.31
CA GLY A 199 15.39 -5.92 9.26
C GLY A 199 15.83 -7.34 8.88
N SER A 200 14.88 -8.22 8.56
CA SER A 200 15.11 -9.61 8.22
C SER A 200 14.37 -9.99 6.94
N ARG A 201 14.88 -11.01 6.25
CA ARG A 201 14.15 -11.64 5.16
C ARG A 201 12.94 -12.38 5.69
N VAL A 202 11.86 -12.37 4.93
CA VAL A 202 10.62 -13.07 5.29
C VAL A 202 10.20 -13.99 4.15
N THR A 203 9.70 -15.18 4.47
CA THR A 203 9.18 -16.12 3.47
C THR A 203 7.72 -15.82 3.11
N GLY A 204 7.08 -14.92 3.87
CA GLY A 204 5.75 -14.42 3.59
C GLY A 204 5.09 -13.77 4.80
N PHE A 205 3.77 -13.87 4.85
CA PHE A 205 2.94 -13.30 5.92
C PHE A 205 1.64 -14.08 6.11
N THR A 206 0.96 -13.79 7.22
CA THR A 206 -0.44 -14.15 7.47
C THR A 206 -1.29 -12.90 7.67
N GLN A 207 -2.55 -12.98 7.26
CA GLN A 207 -3.58 -12.01 7.58
C GLN A 207 -4.74 -12.76 8.24
N GLU A 208 -5.20 -12.31 9.41
CA GLU A 208 -6.24 -12.98 10.19
C GLU A 208 -7.33 -11.99 10.59
N LEU A 209 -8.57 -12.47 10.59
CA LEU A 209 -9.74 -11.74 11.09
C LEU A 209 -10.04 -12.19 12.52
N GLY A 210 -10.38 -11.26 13.39
CA GLY A 210 -10.70 -11.56 14.78
C GLY A 210 -11.18 -10.36 15.56
N PHE A 211 -11.01 -10.44 16.87
CA PHE A 211 -11.56 -9.49 17.83
C PHE A 211 -10.52 -9.15 18.89
N MET A 212 -10.38 -7.87 19.25
CA MET A 212 -9.62 -7.47 20.42
C MET A 212 -10.51 -7.55 21.67
N VAL A 213 -10.37 -8.63 22.44
CA VAL A 213 -11.13 -8.88 23.67
C VAL A 213 -10.21 -8.70 24.86
N ASN A 214 -10.48 -7.70 25.71
CA ASN A 214 -9.66 -7.36 26.88
C ASN A 214 -8.17 -7.12 26.53
N GLY A 215 -7.90 -6.48 25.39
CA GLY A 215 -6.53 -6.21 24.93
C GLY A 215 -5.80 -7.43 24.35
N GLN A 216 -6.50 -8.55 24.15
CA GLN A 216 -5.95 -9.74 23.50
C GLN A 216 -6.72 -10.04 22.22
N PHE A 217 -5.97 -10.33 21.15
CA PHE A 217 -6.57 -10.78 19.91
C PHE A 217 -7.09 -12.20 20.05
N VAL A 218 -8.35 -12.39 19.67
CA VAL A 218 -9.02 -13.67 19.55
C VAL A 218 -9.44 -13.82 18.10
N LYS A 219 -8.83 -14.79 17.39
CA LYS A 219 -9.19 -15.09 16.00
C LYS A 219 -10.68 -15.43 15.89
N ALA A 220 -11.34 -14.95 14.85
CA ALA A 220 -12.71 -15.31 14.53
C ALA A 220 -12.81 -16.80 14.19
N SER A 221 -13.96 -17.39 14.48
CA SER A 221 -14.33 -18.73 14.03
C SER A 221 -15.19 -18.65 12.76
N PRO A 222 -15.18 -19.70 11.91
CA PRO A 222 -16.14 -19.83 10.82
C PRO A 222 -17.57 -19.61 11.29
N GLY A 223 -18.31 -18.74 10.59
CA GLY A 223 -19.67 -18.38 10.91
C GLY A 223 -19.85 -17.23 11.91
N ASP A 224 -18.77 -16.63 12.43
CA ASP A 224 -18.85 -15.46 13.32
C ASP A 224 -19.32 -14.18 12.59
N GLY A 225 -19.45 -14.23 11.26
CA GLY A 225 -19.99 -13.14 10.45
C GLY A 225 -18.95 -12.12 9.97
N ILE A 226 -17.67 -12.31 10.30
CA ILE A 226 -16.55 -11.62 9.69
C ILE A 226 -15.72 -12.64 8.90
N ALA A 227 -15.61 -12.44 7.59
CA ALA A 227 -15.04 -13.45 6.71
C ALA A 227 -14.32 -12.84 5.50
N TYR A 228 -13.22 -13.44 5.05
CA TYR A 228 -12.72 -13.21 3.71
C TYR A 228 -13.67 -13.83 2.68
N CYS A 229 -13.84 -13.13 1.57
CA CYS A 229 -14.76 -13.54 0.51
C CYS A 229 -14.22 -13.17 -0.87
N ALA A 230 -14.86 -13.72 -1.91
CA ALA A 230 -14.72 -13.23 -3.27
C ALA A 230 -15.45 -11.88 -3.42
N LYS A 231 -15.18 -11.16 -4.50
CA LYS A 231 -15.86 -9.89 -4.82
C LYS A 231 -17.39 -10.00 -4.84
N SER A 232 -17.93 -11.19 -5.12
CA SER A 232 -19.37 -11.46 -5.10
C SER A 232 -19.98 -11.57 -3.70
N GLY A 233 -19.17 -11.55 -2.64
CA GLY A 233 -19.57 -11.86 -1.27
C GLY A 233 -19.57 -13.35 -0.93
N ALA A 234 -19.16 -14.23 -1.86
CA ALA A 234 -19.02 -15.65 -1.57
C ALA A 234 -17.85 -15.89 -0.61
N VAL A 235 -18.15 -16.32 0.61
CA VAL A 235 -17.17 -16.61 1.67
C VAL A 235 -16.28 -17.79 1.30
N TYR A 236 -14.98 -17.70 1.59
CA TYR A 236 -14.03 -18.79 1.39
C TYR A 236 -14.18 -19.87 2.48
N ASP A 237 -13.70 -21.08 2.20
CA ASP A 237 -13.85 -22.24 3.09
C ASP A 237 -12.53 -22.52 3.85
N ASP A 238 -12.58 -22.66 5.18
CA ASP A 238 -11.40 -22.96 6.01
C ASP A 238 -10.93 -24.44 5.87
N VAL A 239 -11.81 -25.36 5.48
CA VAL A 239 -11.48 -26.78 5.24
C VAL A 239 -10.85 -26.97 3.86
N ALA A 240 -11.30 -26.21 2.87
CA ALA A 240 -10.74 -26.17 1.52
C ALA A 240 -10.37 -24.73 1.11
N PRO A 241 -9.27 -24.18 1.66
CA PRO A 241 -8.84 -22.81 1.37
C PRO A 241 -8.67 -22.55 -0.12
N THR A 242 -9.10 -21.37 -0.56
CA THR A 242 -9.06 -20.96 -1.96
C THR A 242 -7.67 -20.41 -2.31
N PRO A 243 -6.96 -21.01 -3.28
CA PRO A 243 -5.68 -20.47 -3.73
C PRO A 243 -5.86 -19.23 -4.63
N SER A 244 -4.98 -18.24 -4.53
CA SER A 244 -5.02 -17.04 -5.41
C SER A 244 -4.94 -17.39 -6.90
N THR A 245 -4.32 -18.51 -7.25
CA THR A 245 -4.19 -18.98 -8.64
C THR A 245 -5.50 -19.29 -9.36
N VAL A 246 -6.60 -19.49 -8.64
CA VAL A 246 -7.93 -19.70 -9.24
C VAL A 246 -8.81 -18.44 -9.22
N MET A 247 -8.29 -17.34 -8.66
CA MET A 247 -9.01 -16.08 -8.53
C MET A 247 -8.60 -15.10 -9.64
N ASN A 248 -9.50 -14.18 -9.97
CA ASN A 248 -9.15 -13.08 -10.88
C ASN A 248 -8.18 -12.12 -10.17
N GLN A 249 -7.28 -11.53 -10.95
CA GLN A 249 -6.44 -10.43 -10.47
C GLN A 249 -7.32 -9.29 -9.92
N GLY A 250 -6.94 -8.77 -8.75
CA GLY A 250 -7.67 -7.76 -8.00
C GLY A 250 -8.70 -8.31 -7.01
N GLU A 251 -8.95 -9.62 -6.98
CA GLU A 251 -9.86 -10.26 -6.01
C GLU A 251 -9.12 -10.89 -4.83
N LEU A 252 -8.08 -11.67 -5.10
CA LEU A 252 -7.20 -12.28 -4.10
C LEU A 252 -5.78 -12.35 -4.68
N ASP A 253 -4.97 -11.33 -4.41
CA ASP A 253 -3.58 -11.31 -4.87
C ASP A 253 -2.64 -10.54 -3.93
N ALA A 254 -1.35 -10.86 -4.05
CA ALA A 254 -0.25 -10.18 -3.38
C ALA A 254 0.87 -9.96 -4.40
N LEU A 255 0.78 -8.88 -5.16
CA LEU A 255 1.61 -8.61 -6.33
C LEU A 255 2.71 -7.60 -6.02
N MET A 256 3.95 -7.92 -6.42
CA MET A 256 5.03 -6.94 -6.45
C MET A 256 4.80 -5.90 -7.56
N ALA A 257 5.57 -4.81 -7.52
CA ALA A 257 5.46 -3.73 -8.50
C ALA A 257 5.59 -4.24 -9.94
N HIS A 258 4.67 -3.81 -10.80
CA HIS A 258 4.66 -4.22 -12.20
C HIS A 258 5.90 -3.73 -12.95
N GLY A 259 6.36 -2.50 -12.65
CA GLY A 259 7.59 -1.93 -13.21
C GLY A 259 8.85 -2.77 -12.96
N LEU A 260 8.82 -3.70 -12.00
CA LEU A 260 9.90 -4.67 -11.77
C LEU A 260 9.62 -6.03 -12.42
N PHE A 261 8.37 -6.49 -12.41
CA PHE A 261 7.98 -7.81 -12.90
C PHE A 261 6.60 -7.79 -13.57
N GLY A 262 6.52 -8.19 -14.83
CA GLY A 262 5.26 -8.37 -15.56
C GLY A 262 5.30 -8.02 -17.03
N ALA A 263 4.40 -8.63 -17.79
CA ALA A 263 4.10 -8.24 -19.17
C ALA A 263 3.20 -7.00 -19.22
N ILE A 264 3.29 -6.26 -20.32
CA ILE A 264 2.38 -5.15 -20.65
C ILE A 264 0.93 -5.59 -20.43
N ASP A 265 0.15 -4.74 -19.76
CA ASP A 265 -1.27 -4.94 -19.55
C ASP A 265 -2.07 -3.65 -19.79
N LYS A 266 -3.36 -3.66 -19.48
CA LYS A 266 -4.25 -2.50 -19.68
C LYS A 266 -3.78 -1.24 -18.94
N HIS A 267 -3.08 -1.41 -17.82
CA HIS A 267 -2.69 -0.36 -16.89
C HIS A 267 -1.19 -0.05 -16.91
N HIS A 268 -0.39 -0.90 -17.55
CA HIS A 268 1.06 -0.74 -17.64
C HIS A 268 1.51 -0.91 -19.09
N THR A 269 1.97 0.18 -19.70
CA THR A 269 2.38 0.25 -21.11
C THR A 269 3.80 -0.25 -21.36
N SER A 270 4.59 -0.44 -20.29
CA SER A 270 5.94 -1.01 -20.32
C SER A 270 5.99 -2.35 -19.60
N THR A 271 7.02 -3.15 -19.88
CA THR A 271 7.28 -4.43 -19.20
C THR A 271 8.08 -4.23 -17.92
N GLY A 272 7.99 -5.18 -16.99
CA GLY A 272 8.81 -5.21 -15.79
C GLY A 272 10.32 -5.31 -16.09
N TYR A 273 11.12 -4.59 -15.32
CA TYR A 273 12.56 -4.45 -15.50
C TYR A 273 13.33 -5.78 -15.34
N PHE A 274 13.06 -6.58 -14.30
CA PHE A 274 13.78 -7.83 -14.05
C PHE A 274 13.18 -9.02 -14.82
N ASN A 275 11.85 -9.03 -14.97
CA ASN A 275 11.16 -10.05 -15.76
C ASN A 275 9.99 -9.44 -16.54
N PRO A 276 10.05 -9.39 -17.89
CA PRO A 276 9.03 -8.77 -18.71
C PRO A 276 7.84 -9.69 -19.01
N TYR A 277 7.81 -10.92 -18.49
CA TYR A 277 6.79 -11.92 -18.85
C TYR A 277 5.96 -12.39 -17.67
N VAL A 278 6.57 -12.49 -16.49
CA VAL A 278 5.98 -13.11 -15.30
C VAL A 278 5.88 -12.11 -14.16
N ARG A 279 4.72 -12.02 -13.53
CA ARG A 279 4.51 -11.22 -12.31
C ARG A 279 5.17 -11.89 -11.12
N ALA A 280 5.99 -11.15 -10.38
CA ALA A 280 6.38 -11.58 -9.04
C ALA A 280 5.22 -11.36 -8.04
N ASN A 281 4.99 -12.36 -7.19
CA ASN A 281 3.88 -12.37 -6.24
C ASN A 281 4.14 -13.32 -5.08
N PHE A 282 3.40 -13.15 -3.99
CA PHE A 282 3.17 -14.24 -3.06
C PHE A 282 1.94 -15.03 -3.50
N GLY A 283 2.06 -16.35 -3.56
CA GLY A 283 0.89 -17.22 -3.65
C GLY A 283 0.09 -17.11 -2.35
N LEU A 284 -1.23 -17.07 -2.39
CA LEU A 284 -2.09 -16.97 -1.21
C LEU A 284 -3.01 -18.19 -1.11
N LEU A 285 -3.31 -18.61 0.11
CA LEU A 285 -4.43 -19.49 0.47
C LEU A 285 -5.36 -18.72 1.40
N ALA A 286 -6.59 -18.47 0.93
CA ALA A 286 -7.62 -17.79 1.69
C ALA A 286 -8.65 -18.79 2.23
N GLY A 287 -8.75 -18.87 3.55
CA GLY A 287 -9.90 -19.43 4.25
C GLY A 287 -10.91 -18.35 4.62
N GLU A 288 -11.93 -18.72 5.38
CA GLU A 288 -12.93 -17.81 5.91
C GLU A 288 -12.31 -16.75 6.82
N THR A 289 -11.40 -17.14 7.71
CA THR A 289 -10.90 -16.25 8.77
C THR A 289 -9.42 -15.90 8.66
N SER A 290 -8.73 -16.42 7.64
CA SER A 290 -7.32 -16.12 7.41
C SER A 290 -6.87 -16.24 5.96
N ILE A 291 -5.91 -15.41 5.58
CA ILE A 291 -5.09 -15.54 4.37
C ILE A 291 -3.68 -15.90 4.81
N THR A 292 -3.10 -16.94 4.22
CA THR A 292 -1.71 -17.33 4.45
C THR A 292 -0.96 -17.37 3.14
N THR A 293 0.25 -16.85 3.13
CA THR A 293 1.15 -16.98 1.97
C THR A 293 1.62 -18.43 1.78
N THR A 294 1.85 -18.82 0.53
CA THR A 294 2.34 -20.16 0.13
C THR A 294 3.76 -20.11 -0.45
N GLY A 295 4.44 -18.99 -0.23
CA GLY A 295 5.77 -18.69 -0.76
C GLY A 295 5.76 -17.64 -1.86
N LEU A 296 6.95 -17.06 -2.06
CA LEU A 296 7.21 -16.05 -3.06
C LEU A 296 7.37 -16.66 -4.47
N SER A 297 7.16 -15.90 -5.53
CA SER A 297 7.38 -16.35 -6.90
C SER A 297 8.85 -16.65 -7.18
N GLN A 298 9.13 -17.71 -7.95
CA GLN A 298 10.51 -18.11 -8.30
C GLN A 298 11.28 -16.99 -9.02
N VAL A 299 10.62 -16.22 -9.89
CA VAL A 299 11.26 -15.10 -10.63
C VAL A 299 11.84 -13.99 -9.74
N HIS A 300 11.33 -13.85 -8.51
CA HIS A 300 11.96 -12.98 -7.51
C HIS A 300 13.09 -13.74 -6.80
N ARG A 301 12.83 -14.96 -6.34
CA ARG A 301 13.81 -15.75 -5.57
C ARG A 301 15.09 -16.04 -6.35
N ASP A 302 15.00 -16.25 -7.65
CA ASP A 302 16.16 -16.50 -8.50
C ASP A 302 17.15 -15.32 -8.55
N LEU A 303 16.69 -14.10 -8.22
CA LEU A 303 17.49 -12.89 -8.26
C LEU A 303 17.83 -12.35 -6.87
N PHE A 304 16.89 -12.46 -5.95
CA PHE A 304 16.93 -11.77 -4.67
C PHE A 304 16.60 -12.68 -3.50
N GLY A 305 16.43 -13.98 -3.74
CA GLY A 305 15.96 -14.97 -2.76
C GLY A 305 14.69 -14.54 -2.03
N GLU A 306 14.65 -14.76 -0.72
CA GLU A 306 13.46 -14.47 0.09
C GLU A 306 13.17 -12.97 0.19
N TRP A 307 11.96 -12.58 0.56
CA TRP A 307 11.52 -11.19 0.44
C TRP A 307 12.37 -10.24 1.28
N LEU A 308 12.98 -9.26 0.59
CA LEU A 308 13.97 -8.34 1.12
C LEU A 308 13.36 -7.36 2.13
N PRO A 309 14.02 -7.07 3.26
CA PRO A 309 13.65 -5.96 4.14
C PRO A 309 14.14 -4.62 3.57
N GLY A 310 13.43 -3.53 3.88
CA GLY A 310 13.68 -2.18 3.35
C GLY A 310 15.10 -1.62 3.53
N ASP A 311 15.88 -2.16 4.45
CA ASP A 311 17.28 -1.81 4.73
C ASP A 311 18.31 -2.66 3.97
N GLN A 312 17.86 -3.63 3.17
CA GLN A 312 18.71 -4.50 2.35
C GLN A 312 18.31 -4.46 0.87
N MET A 313 17.72 -3.35 0.43
CA MET A 313 17.30 -3.16 -0.95
C MET A 313 18.47 -3.25 -1.92
N LYS A 314 18.16 -3.63 -3.17
CA LYS A 314 19.12 -3.55 -4.27
C LYS A 314 19.15 -2.14 -4.82
N GLY A 315 20.36 -1.70 -5.19
CA GLY A 315 20.56 -0.41 -5.84
C GLY A 315 20.03 -0.40 -7.26
N GLY A 316 19.39 0.69 -7.62
CA GLY A 316 18.96 1.05 -8.96
C GLY A 316 19.68 2.32 -9.41
N PHE A 317 19.91 2.42 -10.71
CA PHE A 317 20.29 3.66 -11.37
C PHE A 317 19.09 4.14 -12.18
N PHE A 318 18.55 5.29 -11.80
CA PHE A 318 17.31 5.81 -12.32
C PHE A 318 17.56 7.00 -13.23
N TYR A 319 16.80 7.10 -14.32
CA TYR A 319 16.77 8.23 -15.23
C TYR A 319 15.47 8.99 -15.05
N ASP A 320 15.56 10.28 -14.77
CA ASP A 320 14.47 11.24 -14.72
C ASP A 320 14.22 11.77 -16.14
N ASP A 321 13.19 11.23 -16.80
CA ASP A 321 12.86 11.51 -18.19
C ASP A 321 12.10 12.82 -18.41
N ASP A 322 11.48 13.37 -17.37
CA ASP A 322 10.71 14.62 -17.42
C ASP A 322 11.33 15.77 -16.61
N GLY A 323 12.49 15.53 -15.97
CA GLY A 323 13.23 16.51 -15.19
C GLY A 323 12.51 16.92 -13.90
N ASN A 324 11.54 16.11 -13.47
CA ASN A 324 10.78 16.32 -12.25
C ASN A 324 11.18 15.24 -11.22
N PRO A 325 11.93 15.60 -10.15
CA PRO A 325 12.41 14.61 -9.18
C PRO A 325 11.29 13.94 -8.35
N TYR A 326 10.02 14.31 -8.56
CA TYR A 326 8.85 13.78 -7.86
C TYR A 326 7.99 12.82 -8.69
N THR A 327 8.29 12.65 -9.98
CA THR A 327 7.68 11.62 -10.84
C THR A 327 8.46 10.32 -10.73
N ASP A 328 7.88 9.24 -11.26
CA ASP A 328 8.50 7.92 -11.17
C ASP A 328 9.63 7.82 -12.19
N ASN A 329 10.88 7.87 -11.72
CA ASN A 329 12.04 7.72 -12.59
C ASN A 329 12.13 6.31 -13.19
N MET A 330 12.75 6.22 -14.36
CA MET A 330 12.92 4.96 -15.07
C MET A 330 14.17 4.19 -14.57
N LEU A 331 13.96 2.98 -14.06
CA LEU A 331 15.05 2.08 -13.66
C LEU A 331 15.85 1.58 -14.88
N THR A 332 17.12 1.95 -14.98
CA THR A 332 17.96 1.65 -16.15
C THR A 332 19.00 0.56 -15.88
N ALA A 333 19.61 0.60 -14.71
CA ALA A 333 20.59 -0.38 -14.26
C ALA A 333 20.33 -0.76 -12.80
N SER A 334 20.85 -1.90 -12.37
CA SER A 334 20.80 -2.36 -10.98
C SER A 334 22.18 -2.85 -10.53
N CYS A 335 22.51 -2.63 -9.27
CA CYS A 335 23.71 -3.20 -8.66
C CYS A 335 23.52 -4.71 -8.45
N ASP A 336 24.44 -5.53 -8.97
CA ASP A 336 24.41 -6.99 -8.75
C ASP A 336 24.98 -7.43 -7.40
N GLY A 337 25.53 -6.47 -6.63
CA GLY A 337 26.10 -6.65 -5.30
C GLY A 337 25.22 -6.16 -4.15
N ALA A 338 25.86 -5.92 -3.00
CA ALA A 338 25.27 -5.12 -1.93
C ALA A 338 25.25 -3.64 -2.33
N PHE A 339 24.27 -2.89 -1.84
CA PHE A 339 24.12 -1.48 -2.16
C PHE A 339 24.09 -0.63 -0.89
N ASP A 340 24.85 0.46 -0.92
CA ASP A 340 24.89 1.53 0.07
C ASP A 340 24.50 2.83 -0.62
N GLU A 341 23.27 3.28 -0.36
CA GLU A 341 22.69 4.47 -0.97
C GLU A 341 23.42 5.75 -0.57
N GLU A 342 23.83 5.88 0.71
CA GLU A 342 24.55 7.05 1.20
C GLU A 342 25.88 7.21 0.46
N ALA A 343 26.61 6.09 0.31
CA ALA A 343 27.85 6.07 -0.46
C ALA A 343 27.61 6.37 -1.95
N ALA A 344 26.53 5.84 -2.55
CA ALA A 344 26.21 6.09 -3.96
C ALA A 344 25.87 7.56 -4.23
N MET A 345 25.09 8.18 -3.35
CA MET A 345 24.72 9.59 -3.43
C MET A 345 25.90 10.55 -3.21
N ALA A 346 26.99 10.09 -2.57
CA ALA A 346 28.20 10.88 -2.38
C ALA A 346 28.97 11.18 -3.69
N GLY A 347 28.56 10.61 -4.83
CA GLY A 347 28.92 11.12 -6.17
C GLY A 347 30.21 10.57 -6.78
N ALA A 348 30.88 9.59 -6.16
CA ALA A 348 32.05 8.95 -6.78
C ALA A 348 31.65 7.78 -7.70
N PRO A 349 32.27 7.60 -8.89
CA PRO A 349 31.98 6.50 -9.80
C PRO A 349 31.95 5.13 -9.12
N ASN A 350 30.85 4.38 -9.30
CA ASN A 350 30.60 3.09 -8.67
C ASN A 350 30.56 3.10 -7.13
N ALA A 351 30.49 4.26 -6.48
CA ALA A 351 30.30 4.31 -5.04
C ALA A 351 28.96 3.67 -4.66
N GLY A 352 28.95 2.99 -3.52
CA GLY A 352 27.77 2.32 -3.00
C GLY A 352 27.45 0.96 -3.61
N CYS A 353 27.93 0.60 -4.81
CA CYS A 353 27.72 -0.74 -5.36
C CYS A 353 28.91 -1.66 -5.07
N ASP A 354 28.74 -2.64 -4.18
CA ASP A 354 29.73 -3.71 -3.92
C ASP A 354 29.59 -4.84 -4.96
N GLY A 355 29.75 -4.46 -6.23
CA GLY A 355 29.53 -5.30 -7.39
C GLY A 355 29.73 -4.51 -8.68
N GLN A 356 29.01 -4.92 -9.71
CA GLN A 356 28.94 -4.24 -10.99
C GLN A 356 27.51 -3.74 -11.25
N TRP A 357 27.40 -2.54 -11.83
CA TRP A 357 26.15 -2.09 -12.39
C TRP A 357 25.82 -2.90 -13.64
N VAL A 358 24.63 -3.48 -13.67
CA VAL A 358 24.18 -4.29 -14.79
C VAL A 358 22.78 -3.87 -15.24
N THR A 359 22.47 -4.06 -16.53
CA THR A 359 21.12 -3.85 -17.06
C THR A 359 20.48 -5.14 -17.55
N TYR A 360 19.19 -5.28 -17.29
CA TYR A 360 18.33 -6.36 -17.82
C TYR A 360 17.57 -5.93 -19.08
N ARG A 361 17.92 -4.76 -19.62
CA ARG A 361 17.38 -4.21 -20.86
C ARG A 361 18.17 -4.71 -22.07
N GLU A 362 17.62 -4.50 -23.27
CA GLU A 362 18.32 -4.83 -24.53
C GLU A 362 19.68 -4.14 -24.61
N ASP A 363 19.74 -2.87 -24.16
CA ASP A 363 20.93 -2.06 -23.92
C ASP A 363 20.67 -1.03 -22.80
N TYR A 364 21.70 -0.27 -22.43
CA TYR A 364 21.64 0.82 -21.44
C TYR A 364 21.65 2.21 -22.11
N GLN A 365 21.51 2.28 -23.43
CA GLN A 365 21.49 3.55 -24.14
C GLN A 365 20.10 4.17 -24.00
N LEU A 366 20.09 5.47 -23.82
CA LEU A 366 18.87 6.26 -23.93
C LEU A 366 18.57 6.46 -25.42
N HIS A 367 17.32 6.23 -25.83
CA HIS A 367 16.91 6.35 -27.22
C HIS A 367 16.00 7.57 -27.38
N ASP A 368 16.41 8.48 -28.26
CA ASP A 368 15.56 9.58 -28.74
C ASP A 368 14.83 9.13 -30.01
N TYR A 369 13.67 8.49 -29.83
CA TYR A 369 12.84 8.04 -30.96
C TYR A 369 12.04 9.19 -31.59
N ASP A 370 11.85 10.29 -30.87
CA ASP A 370 11.05 11.45 -31.31
C ASP A 370 11.87 12.51 -32.04
N GLY A 371 13.20 12.44 -31.94
CA GLY A 371 14.17 13.30 -32.61
C GLY A 371 14.24 14.72 -32.07
N ASP A 372 13.80 14.94 -30.82
CA ASP A 372 13.78 16.26 -30.17
C ASP A 372 15.04 16.57 -29.34
N GLY A 373 15.98 15.61 -29.28
CA GLY A 373 17.22 15.71 -28.52
C GLY A 373 17.08 15.38 -27.05
N ILE A 374 15.89 14.97 -26.59
CA ILE A 374 15.64 14.41 -25.26
C ILE A 374 15.36 12.93 -25.48
N ALA A 375 16.12 12.07 -24.81
CA ALA A 375 15.77 10.67 -24.88
C ALA A 375 14.50 10.42 -24.06
N SER A 376 13.42 10.12 -24.78
CA SER A 376 12.08 9.88 -24.23
C SER A 376 11.80 8.42 -23.94
N GLU A 377 12.66 7.49 -24.37
CA GLU A 377 12.47 6.06 -24.12
C GLU A 377 13.77 5.32 -23.80
N ILE A 378 13.66 4.30 -22.94
CA ILE A 378 14.74 3.38 -22.61
C ILE A 378 14.46 2.04 -23.28
N ALA A 379 15.51 1.37 -23.74
CA ALA A 379 15.43 0.05 -24.33
C ALA A 379 14.56 -0.92 -23.49
N PRO A 380 13.75 -1.78 -24.14
CA PRO A 380 12.85 -2.67 -23.43
C PRO A 380 13.61 -3.68 -22.56
N SER A 381 12.95 -4.16 -21.51
CA SER A 381 13.52 -5.25 -20.72
C SER A 381 13.46 -6.56 -21.49
N VAL A 382 14.57 -7.30 -21.51
CA VAL A 382 14.61 -8.70 -21.96
C VAL A 382 14.46 -9.67 -20.80
N GLY A 383 14.70 -9.19 -19.57
CA GLY A 383 14.67 -9.96 -18.35
C GLY A 383 15.73 -11.05 -18.26
N THR A 384 15.76 -11.70 -17.10
CA THR A 384 16.74 -12.72 -16.73
C THR A 384 16.54 -14.06 -17.43
N ASP A 385 15.29 -14.34 -17.85
CA ASP A 385 14.93 -15.61 -18.48
C ASP A 385 15.50 -15.77 -19.90
N VAL A 386 15.81 -14.66 -20.57
CA VAL A 386 16.22 -14.63 -21.98
C VAL A 386 17.74 -14.46 -22.13
N ARG A 387 18.38 -13.64 -21.28
CA ARG A 387 19.81 -13.36 -21.37
C ARG A 387 20.38 -13.01 -20.00
N ALA A 388 21.67 -13.32 -19.81
CA ALA A 388 22.46 -12.74 -18.73
C ALA A 388 22.43 -11.20 -18.80
N PRO A 389 22.47 -10.49 -17.66
CA PRO A 389 22.46 -9.05 -17.66
C PRO A 389 23.71 -8.48 -18.36
N ILE A 390 23.56 -7.30 -18.98
CA ILE A 390 24.68 -6.59 -19.61
C ILE A 390 25.40 -5.78 -18.53
N PRO A 391 26.71 -5.96 -18.35
CA PRO A 391 27.48 -5.07 -17.49
C PRO A 391 27.58 -3.66 -18.09
N VAL A 392 27.31 -2.65 -17.29
CA VAL A 392 27.50 -1.24 -17.65
C VAL A 392 28.96 -0.87 -17.37
N ASP A 393 29.61 -0.21 -18.33
CA ASP A 393 31.02 0.17 -18.20
C ASP A 393 31.22 1.41 -17.31
N ASP A 394 32.39 1.49 -16.66
CA ASP A 394 32.73 2.57 -15.72
C ASP A 394 32.64 3.98 -16.34
N ALA A 395 32.91 4.11 -17.64
CA ALA A 395 32.85 5.41 -18.31
C ALA A 395 31.41 5.88 -18.48
N THR A 396 30.49 4.96 -18.77
CA THR A 396 29.05 5.23 -18.78
C THR A 396 28.55 5.58 -17.37
N ILE A 397 28.92 4.82 -16.34
CA ILE A 397 28.53 5.14 -14.96
C ILE A 397 29.06 6.52 -14.55
N ALA A 398 30.31 6.84 -14.86
CA ALA A 398 30.87 8.16 -14.59
C ALA A 398 30.14 9.28 -15.34
N ALA A 399 29.63 9.02 -16.55
CA ALA A 399 28.84 9.97 -17.31
C ALA A 399 27.46 10.20 -16.68
N TRP A 400 26.75 9.14 -16.29
CA TRP A 400 25.47 9.24 -15.57
C TRP A 400 25.63 10.02 -14.27
N MET A 401 26.64 9.71 -13.46
CA MET A 401 26.89 10.44 -12.20
C MET A 401 27.24 11.91 -12.37
N ALA A 402 27.66 12.33 -13.57
CA ALA A 402 27.93 13.74 -13.88
C ALA A 402 26.70 14.51 -14.36
N ASP A 403 25.56 13.82 -14.56
CA ASP A 403 24.31 14.37 -15.08
C ASP A 403 23.22 14.30 -13.99
N SER A 404 22.60 15.44 -13.70
CA SER A 404 21.57 15.55 -12.65
C SER A 404 20.28 14.79 -12.97
N LEU A 405 20.06 14.40 -14.23
CA LEU A 405 18.92 13.56 -14.62
C LEU A 405 19.09 12.10 -14.19
N TRP A 406 20.26 11.73 -13.67
CA TRP A 406 20.50 10.37 -13.22
C TRP A 406 20.78 10.32 -11.72
N VAL A 407 20.09 9.41 -11.06
CA VAL A 407 20.19 9.27 -9.60
C VAL A 407 20.32 7.79 -9.25
N PRO A 408 21.40 7.38 -8.53
CA PRO A 408 21.42 6.08 -7.89
C PRO A 408 20.54 6.11 -6.64
N GLY A 409 19.84 5.01 -6.36
CA GLY A 409 19.01 4.90 -5.16
C GLY A 409 18.52 3.50 -4.91
N ASN A 410 17.84 3.28 -3.79
CA ASN A 410 17.22 2.00 -3.48
C ASN A 410 16.05 1.68 -4.41
N ILE A 411 15.92 0.41 -4.82
CA ILE A 411 14.72 -0.08 -5.49
C ILE A 411 13.69 -0.49 -4.41
N ASP A 412 13.10 0.51 -3.76
CA ASP A 412 12.18 0.33 -2.62
C ASP A 412 11.01 -0.59 -2.90
N ASP A 413 10.57 -0.69 -4.16
CA ASP A 413 9.48 -1.57 -4.57
C ASP A 413 9.78 -3.06 -4.35
N LEU A 414 11.05 -3.46 -4.18
CA LEU A 414 11.41 -4.82 -3.77
C LEU A 414 10.98 -5.12 -2.32
N ALA A 415 10.89 -4.11 -1.46
CA ALA A 415 10.40 -4.26 -0.08
C ALA A 415 8.89 -4.26 0.02
N ASN A 416 8.14 -4.11 -1.08
CA ASN A 416 6.72 -3.79 -1.07
C ASN A 416 5.89 -4.78 -1.91
N VAL A 417 4.73 -5.18 -1.37
CA VAL A 417 3.73 -5.98 -2.08
C VAL A 417 2.35 -5.33 -2.01
N ASN A 418 1.63 -5.31 -3.13
CA ASN A 418 0.26 -4.86 -3.20
C ASN A 418 -0.69 -6.03 -2.90
N ILE A 419 -1.48 -5.93 -1.84
CA ILE A 419 -2.43 -6.94 -1.42
C ILE A 419 -3.85 -6.48 -1.81
N ASN A 420 -4.59 -7.34 -2.50
CA ASN A 420 -6.02 -7.18 -2.74
C ASN A 420 -6.76 -8.35 -2.11
N ALA A 421 -7.77 -8.05 -1.31
CA ALA A 421 -8.69 -9.01 -0.74
C ALA A 421 -10.08 -8.37 -0.56
N TYR A 422 -11.09 -9.18 -0.27
CA TYR A 422 -12.41 -8.71 0.13
C TYR A 422 -12.80 -9.36 1.46
N ILE A 423 -13.54 -8.61 2.27
CA ILE A 423 -14.16 -9.11 3.50
C ILE A 423 -15.66 -8.88 3.47
N SER A 424 -16.39 -9.84 4.00
CA SER A 424 -17.82 -9.76 4.31
C SER A 424 -17.96 -9.44 5.79
N VAL A 425 -18.78 -8.43 6.10
CA VAL A 425 -19.09 -7.99 7.45
C VAL A 425 -20.57 -8.20 7.71
N ALA A 426 -20.91 -9.01 8.70
CA ALA A 426 -22.28 -9.36 9.05
C ALA A 426 -22.38 -9.82 10.51
N GLY A 427 -23.58 -9.73 11.08
CA GLY A 427 -23.87 -10.28 12.40
C GLY A 427 -23.12 -9.59 13.55
N ALA A 428 -22.67 -8.34 13.36
CA ALA A 428 -21.81 -7.63 14.29
C ALA A 428 -22.41 -7.48 15.70
N GLN A 429 -23.73 -7.52 15.82
CA GLN A 429 -24.45 -7.52 17.10
C GLN A 429 -24.18 -8.75 17.98
N ASN A 430 -23.64 -9.82 17.38
CA ASN A 430 -23.32 -11.07 18.08
C ASN A 430 -21.83 -11.21 18.38
N TRP A 431 -21.00 -10.25 17.94
CA TRP A 431 -19.56 -10.33 18.15
C TRP A 431 -19.20 -10.17 19.63
N PRO A 432 -18.06 -10.73 20.07
CA PRO A 432 -17.57 -10.57 21.44
C PRO A 432 -17.33 -9.11 21.87
N THR A 433 -17.18 -8.22 20.89
CA THR A 433 -16.94 -6.78 21.05
C THR A 433 -18.21 -5.94 21.01
N ALA A 434 -19.38 -6.54 20.79
CA ALA A 434 -20.65 -5.83 20.73
C ALA A 434 -21.00 -5.21 22.09
N ASP A 435 -21.35 -3.93 22.10
CA ASP A 435 -21.67 -3.17 23.32
C ASP A 435 -23.16 -3.21 23.71
N GLY A 436 -23.99 -3.85 22.89
CA GLY A 436 -25.44 -3.93 23.04
C GLY A 436 -26.22 -2.68 22.62
N ASN A 437 -25.53 -1.61 22.20
CA ASN A 437 -26.11 -0.35 21.74
C ASN A 437 -25.99 -0.16 20.21
N GLY A 438 -25.64 -1.22 19.49
CA GLY A 438 -25.44 -1.19 18.06
C GLY A 438 -24.01 -0.86 17.63
N ASN A 439 -23.04 -0.88 18.56
CA ASN A 439 -21.61 -0.75 18.22
C ASN A 439 -20.92 -2.09 18.46
N ALA A 440 -19.97 -2.43 17.59
CA ALA A 440 -19.06 -3.56 17.72
C ALA A 440 -17.72 -3.21 17.06
N SER A 441 -16.73 -4.10 17.15
CA SER A 441 -15.47 -3.93 16.44
C SER A 441 -14.85 -5.26 16.02
N PHE A 442 -14.06 -5.25 14.95
CA PHE A 442 -13.23 -6.39 14.55
C PHE A 442 -11.81 -5.93 14.26
N THR A 443 -10.89 -6.88 14.15
CA THR A 443 -9.47 -6.61 13.96
C THR A 443 -8.94 -7.42 12.78
N ILE A 444 -8.21 -6.74 11.89
CA ILE A 444 -7.36 -7.37 10.89
C ILE A 444 -5.95 -7.44 11.48
N ARG A 445 -5.47 -8.65 11.73
CA ARG A 445 -4.10 -8.91 12.19
C ARG A 445 -3.22 -9.26 11.00
N MET A 446 -2.07 -8.63 10.87
CA MET A 446 -1.04 -8.99 9.91
C MET A 446 0.23 -9.44 10.62
N THR A 447 0.80 -10.56 10.23
CA THR A 447 2.05 -11.06 10.84
C THR A 447 3.05 -11.42 9.74
N PRO A 448 4.25 -10.79 9.68
CA PRO A 448 5.33 -11.28 8.82
C PRO A 448 5.83 -12.62 9.36
N THR A 449 6.11 -13.57 8.47
CA THR A 449 6.51 -14.93 8.87
C THR A 449 7.77 -15.37 8.16
N PHE A 450 8.59 -16.15 8.86
CA PHE A 450 9.75 -16.83 8.27
C PHE A 450 9.68 -18.34 8.54
N ASP A 451 9.64 -19.12 7.47
CA ASP A 451 9.68 -20.58 7.53
C ASP A 451 10.98 -21.10 6.90
N ALA A 452 11.92 -21.45 7.78
CA ALA A 452 13.22 -21.99 7.40
C ALA A 452 13.14 -23.30 6.59
N SER A 453 12.02 -24.02 6.63
CA SER A 453 11.86 -25.29 5.89
C SER A 453 11.56 -25.09 4.41
N VAL A 454 11.07 -23.90 4.03
CA VAL A 454 10.76 -23.53 2.64
C VAL A 454 11.68 -22.43 2.09
N ALA A 455 12.41 -21.73 2.97
CA ALA A 455 13.36 -20.69 2.58
C ALA A 455 14.43 -21.23 1.63
N GLN A 456 14.66 -20.52 0.52
CA GLN A 456 15.75 -20.81 -0.40
C GLN A 456 17.03 -20.06 0.01
N ALA A 457 18.20 -20.63 -0.32
CA ALA A 457 19.46 -19.91 -0.20
C ALA A 457 19.48 -18.78 -1.23
N GLU A 458 19.99 -17.62 -0.85
CA GLU A 458 20.13 -16.50 -1.78
C GLU A 458 21.03 -16.88 -2.96
N PRO A 459 20.76 -16.36 -4.17
CA PRO A 459 21.68 -16.44 -5.28
C PRO A 459 23.08 -15.96 -4.86
N GLY A 460 24.07 -16.88 -4.87
CA GLY A 460 25.46 -16.58 -4.51
C GLY A 460 25.87 -16.88 -3.06
N LEU A 461 24.98 -17.42 -2.22
CA LEU A 461 25.30 -17.81 -0.83
C LEU A 461 24.93 -19.26 -0.52
N ASP A 462 25.67 -19.90 0.38
CA ASP A 462 25.60 -21.35 0.62
C ASP A 462 24.49 -21.79 1.62
N ASP A 463 23.92 -20.87 2.41
CA ASP A 463 22.97 -21.20 3.51
C ASP A 463 21.91 -20.09 3.75
N PRO A 464 20.60 -20.42 3.78
CA PRO A 464 19.51 -19.49 4.16
C PRO A 464 19.65 -18.87 5.56
N ALA A 465 20.38 -19.49 6.50
CA ALA A 465 20.57 -18.98 7.86
C ALA A 465 21.63 -17.86 7.96
N ALA A 466 22.37 -17.59 6.88
CA ALA A 466 23.41 -16.55 6.85
C ALA A 466 22.86 -15.10 6.93
N PHE A 467 21.53 -14.93 6.95
CA PHE A 467 20.86 -13.62 6.82
C PHE A 467 20.06 -13.18 8.05
N VAL A 468 20.13 -13.90 9.18
CA VAL A 468 19.57 -13.38 10.44
C VAL A 468 20.52 -12.31 10.97
N VAL A 469 20.49 -11.13 10.36
CA VAL A 469 21.04 -9.94 10.99
C VAL A 469 19.99 -9.51 12.01
N SER A 470 20.20 -9.85 13.28
CA SER A 470 19.45 -9.18 14.34
C SER A 470 19.92 -7.73 14.37
N MET A 471 19.27 -6.87 13.60
CA MET A 471 19.34 -5.45 13.85
C MET A 471 18.30 -5.15 14.92
N ASP A 472 18.69 -4.39 15.95
CA ASP A 472 17.71 -3.78 16.83
C ASP A 472 16.70 -3.03 15.94
N ALA A 473 15.40 -3.28 16.14
CA ALA A 473 14.35 -2.62 15.38
C ALA A 473 14.68 -1.11 15.30
N PRO A 474 14.67 -0.51 14.09
CA PRO A 474 15.07 0.88 13.94
C PRO A 474 14.27 1.74 14.93
N THR A 475 14.96 2.27 15.93
CA THR A 475 14.40 3.28 16.84
C THR A 475 14.16 4.61 16.12
N VAL A 476 14.72 4.72 14.91
CA VAL A 476 14.53 5.78 13.94
C VAL A 476 14.21 5.13 12.61
N VAL A 477 12.96 5.24 12.16
CA VAL A 477 12.64 5.05 10.74
C VAL A 477 13.35 6.19 10.02
N VAL A 478 14.38 5.87 9.23
CA VAL A 478 14.96 6.86 8.33
C VAL A 478 13.88 7.15 7.27
N PRO A 479 13.42 8.41 7.14
CA PRO A 479 12.34 8.81 6.23
C PRO A 479 12.60 8.47 4.76
#